data_AF-A0A3N5GX51-F1
#
_entry.id   AF-A0A3N5GX51-F1
#
_cell.length_a   1.000
_cell.length_b   1.000
_cell.length_c   1.000
_cell.angle_alpha   90.00
_cell.angle_beta   90.00
_cell.angle_gamma   90.00
#
_symmetry.space_group_name_H-M   'P 1'
#
loop_
_entity.id
_entity.type
_entity.pdbx_description
1 polymer ?
#
loop_
_entity_poly.entity_id
_entity_poly.type
_entity_poly.pdbx_seq_one_letter_code
_entity_poly.pdbx_strand_id
1 'polypeptide(L)'
;MNRSTRLLGAILSFLIAPLALAQEHAPPAPPQEAVAACAGREAGASCAFQHDGRSVAGSCLAMSGGTLVACAPLHLRRGPPPEALEACRGQQDGASCQFTAPRGETIAGVCRSGPRGEPAACAPKDLPPPSGAGGSGG
;
A
#
# COMPACT_ATOMS: atom_id res chain seq x y z
N MET A 1 -28.07 -46.37 52.11
CA MET A 1 -27.72 -45.00 52.55
C MET A 1 -26.26 -44.99 53.00
N ASN A 2 -25.29 -44.17 52.60
CA ASN A 2 -25.18 -43.02 51.70
C ASN A 2 -23.70 -42.94 51.24
N ARG A 3 -23.47 -42.77 49.93
CA ARG A 3 -22.18 -42.44 49.30
C ARG A 3 -22.18 -40.94 49.04
N SER A 4 -21.47 -40.13 49.84
CA SER A 4 -21.32 -38.68 49.64
C SER A 4 -20.52 -38.17 50.83
N THR A 5 -19.24 -37.83 50.77
CA THR A 5 -18.73 -36.59 50.16
C THR A 5 -17.20 -36.62 50.29
N ARG A 6 -16.52 -37.30 49.37
CA ARG A 6 -15.10 -37.03 49.10
C ARG A 6 -15.08 -36.31 47.77
N LEU A 7 -14.97 -34.99 47.80
CA LEU A 7 -14.58 -34.09 46.70
C LEU A 7 -14.74 -32.64 47.21
N LEU A 8 -14.07 -32.33 48.32
CA LEU A 8 -13.79 -30.94 48.68
C LEU A 8 -12.63 -30.46 47.80
N GLY A 9 -12.99 -29.68 46.78
CA GLY A 9 -12.26 -28.51 46.29
C GLY A 9 -10.78 -28.67 45.98
N ALA A 10 -10.44 -29.20 44.80
CA ALA A 10 -9.08 -29.08 44.27
C ALA A 10 -9.01 -29.07 42.73
N ILE A 11 -9.97 -28.44 42.02
CA ILE A 11 -9.87 -28.34 40.54
C ILE A 11 -10.54 -27.05 40.00
N LEU A 12 -10.11 -25.88 40.46
CA LEU A 12 -10.52 -24.60 39.86
C LEU A 12 -9.37 -23.58 39.78
N SER A 13 -8.14 -24.07 39.57
CA SER A 13 -6.92 -23.24 39.58
C SER A 13 -6.06 -23.33 38.30
N PHE A 14 -6.64 -23.59 37.13
CA PHE A 14 -5.88 -23.56 35.85
C PHE A 14 -6.72 -23.08 34.65
N LEU A 15 -7.35 -21.90 34.78
CA LEU A 15 -7.89 -21.13 33.65
C LEU A 15 -7.43 -19.68 33.69
N ILE A 16 -6.16 -19.45 34.03
CA ILE A 16 -5.49 -18.18 33.73
C ILE A 16 -4.51 -18.48 32.60
N ALA A 17 -5.06 -18.63 31.40
CA ALA A 17 -4.25 -18.45 30.21
C ALA A 17 -3.59 -17.07 30.35
N PRO A 18 -2.27 -16.92 30.13
CA PRO A 18 -1.76 -15.59 29.90
C PRO A 18 -2.49 -15.12 28.65
N LEU A 19 -3.34 -14.10 28.81
CA LEU A 19 -3.72 -13.22 27.72
C LEU A 19 -2.40 -12.70 27.19
N ALA A 20 -1.82 -13.44 26.24
CA ALA A 20 -0.78 -12.96 25.39
C ALA A 20 -1.36 -11.69 24.81
N LEU A 21 -0.89 -10.56 25.33
CA LEU A 21 -1.17 -9.27 24.77
C LEU A 21 -0.62 -9.36 23.36
N ALA A 22 -1.50 -9.68 22.42
CA ALA A 22 -1.39 -9.23 21.06
C ALA A 22 -1.32 -7.70 21.19
N GLN A 23 -0.11 -7.19 21.39
CA GLN A 23 0.25 -5.81 21.13
C GLN A 23 0.09 -5.68 19.62
N GLU A 24 -1.16 -5.57 19.19
CA GLU A 24 -1.54 -5.26 17.82
C GLU A 24 -0.96 -3.88 17.59
N HIS A 25 0.25 -3.86 17.01
CA HIS A 25 0.95 -2.64 16.68
C HIS A 25 0.07 -1.91 15.68
N ALA A 26 -0.79 -1.03 16.19
CA ALA A 26 -1.56 -0.14 15.36
C ALA A 26 -0.55 0.60 14.47
N PRO A 27 -0.75 0.61 13.14
CA PRO A 27 0.15 1.31 12.26
C PRO A 27 0.24 2.78 12.71
N PRO A 28 1.44 3.39 12.63
CA PRO A 28 1.64 4.75 13.07
C PRO A 28 0.66 5.68 12.36
N ALA A 29 -0.02 6.52 13.13
CA ALA A 29 -0.90 7.55 12.59
C ALA A 29 -0.09 8.49 11.67
N PRO A 30 -0.68 9.01 10.58
CA PRO A 30 0.02 9.94 9.71
C PRO A 30 0.41 11.21 10.48
N PRO A 31 1.53 11.85 10.10
CA PRO A 31 1.92 13.12 10.68
C PRO A 31 0.83 14.18 10.45
N GLN A 32 0.61 15.04 11.45
CA GLN A 32 -0.48 16.03 11.45
C GLN A 32 -0.37 16.99 10.26
N GLU A 33 0.86 17.36 9.90
CA GLU A 33 1.17 18.23 8.77
C GLU A 33 0.77 17.63 7.42
N ALA A 34 0.80 16.30 7.27
CA ALA A 34 0.33 15.63 6.05
C ALA A 34 -1.19 15.65 5.94
N VAL A 35 -1.91 15.54 7.07
CA VAL A 35 -3.38 15.67 7.12
C VAL A 35 -3.79 17.11 6.83
N ALA A 36 -3.11 18.08 7.45
CA ALA A 36 -3.38 19.50 7.25
C ALA A 36 -3.18 19.93 5.78
N ALA A 37 -2.17 19.40 5.09
CA ALA A 37 -1.93 19.69 3.67
C ALA A 37 -3.12 19.28 2.76
N CYS A 38 -3.94 18.34 3.21
CA CYS A 38 -5.11 17.82 2.49
C CYS A 38 -6.45 18.21 3.09
N ALA A 39 -6.47 19.06 4.12
CA ALA A 39 -7.70 19.55 4.72
C ALA A 39 -8.55 20.30 3.67
N GLY A 40 -9.77 19.83 3.45
CA GLY A 40 -10.69 20.39 2.44
C GLY A 40 -10.28 20.13 0.99
N ARG A 41 -9.31 19.24 0.73
CA ARG A 41 -8.92 18.82 -0.62
C ARG A 41 -9.54 17.48 -0.99
N GLU A 42 -9.71 17.27 -2.29
CA GLU A 42 -10.23 16.02 -2.84
C GLU A 42 -9.13 14.95 -2.95
N ALA A 43 -9.54 13.68 -3.00
CA ALA A 43 -8.59 12.60 -3.29
C ALA A 43 -7.94 12.80 -4.67
N GLY A 44 -6.63 12.64 -4.74
CA GLY A 44 -5.83 12.88 -5.95
C GLY A 44 -5.30 14.30 -6.10
N ALA A 45 -5.76 15.27 -5.31
CA ALA A 45 -5.20 16.62 -5.33
C ALA A 45 -3.72 16.62 -4.95
N SER A 46 -2.89 17.38 -5.67
CA SER A 46 -1.48 17.57 -5.32
C SER A 46 -1.34 18.28 -3.98
N CYS A 47 -0.40 17.82 -3.17
CA CYS A 47 -0.11 18.35 -1.84
C CYS A 47 1.41 18.31 -1.57
N ALA A 48 1.89 19.16 -0.67
CA ALA A 48 3.25 19.12 -0.16
C ALA A 48 3.29 19.57 1.29
N PHE A 49 4.19 19.00 2.09
CA PHE A 49 4.41 19.37 3.48
C PHE A 49 5.89 19.24 3.86
N GLN A 50 6.29 19.87 4.96
CA GLN A 50 7.64 19.76 5.52
C GLN A 50 7.63 18.74 6.66
N HIS A 51 8.52 17.76 6.64
CA HIS A 51 8.71 16.78 7.71
C HIS A 51 10.20 16.52 7.90
N ASP A 52 10.69 16.65 9.14
CA ASP A 52 12.12 16.53 9.48
C ASP A 52 13.05 17.36 8.58
N GLY A 53 12.64 18.59 8.25
CA GLY A 53 13.41 19.50 7.39
C GLY A 53 13.44 19.12 5.90
N ARG A 54 12.69 18.09 5.48
CA ARG A 54 12.53 17.68 4.08
C ARG A 54 11.16 18.06 3.55
N SER A 55 11.13 18.53 2.30
CA SER A 55 9.89 18.73 1.57
C SER A 55 9.41 17.40 1.02
N VAL A 56 8.18 17.02 1.36
CA VAL A 56 7.52 15.80 0.90
C VAL A 56 6.37 16.23 0.00
N ALA A 57 6.49 15.95 -1.30
CA ALA A 57 5.43 16.18 -2.26
C ALA A 57 4.65 14.90 -2.55
N GLY A 58 3.34 15.01 -2.72
CA GLY A 58 2.55 13.94 -3.29
C GLY A 58 1.10 14.27 -3.54
N SER A 59 0.22 13.32 -3.21
CA SER A 59 -1.21 13.45 -3.49
C SER A 59 -2.06 13.08 -2.29
N CYS A 60 -3.19 13.78 -2.12
CA CYS A 60 -4.16 13.47 -1.08
C CYS A 60 -4.77 12.09 -1.32
N LEU A 61 -4.66 11.19 -0.34
CA LEU A 61 -5.25 9.86 -0.38
C LEU A 61 -6.20 9.67 0.79
N ALA A 62 -7.36 9.08 0.52
CA ALA A 62 -8.28 8.65 1.57
C ALA A 62 -7.70 7.42 2.27
N MET A 63 -7.62 7.45 3.59
CA MET A 63 -7.23 6.28 4.38
C MET A 63 -8.40 5.33 4.58
N SER A 64 -8.12 4.03 4.63
CA SER A 64 -9.11 2.98 4.95
C SER A 64 -9.68 3.21 6.35
N GLY A 65 -10.89 3.75 6.45
CA GLY A 65 -11.51 4.18 7.71
C GLY A 65 -12.40 5.43 7.59
N GLY A 66 -12.28 6.18 6.48
CA GLY A 66 -13.23 7.25 6.12
C GLY A 66 -12.79 8.66 6.50
N THR A 67 -13.17 9.61 5.62
CA THR A 67 -13.06 11.09 5.65
C THR A 67 -11.68 11.72 5.80
N LEU A 68 -10.69 11.03 6.34
CA LEU A 68 -9.33 11.56 6.43
C LEU A 68 -8.59 11.38 5.10
N VAL A 69 -8.36 12.51 4.43
CA VAL A 69 -7.39 12.64 3.34
C VAL A 69 -6.06 13.13 3.93
N ALA A 70 -4.99 12.38 3.68
CA ALA A 70 -3.64 12.76 4.07
C ALA A 70 -2.74 12.84 2.84
N CYS A 71 -1.75 13.72 2.89
CA CYS A 71 -0.76 13.86 1.84
C CYS A 71 0.16 12.64 1.82
N ALA A 72 -0.01 11.79 0.82
CA ALA A 72 0.83 10.62 0.65
C ALA A 72 1.92 10.89 -0.39
N PRO A 73 3.20 10.62 -0.09
CA PRO A 73 4.28 10.66 -1.08
C PRO A 73 3.93 9.83 -2.32
N LEU A 74 4.25 10.36 -3.51
CA LEU A 74 3.99 9.65 -4.78
C LEU A 74 4.65 8.26 -4.82
N HIS A 75 5.74 8.07 -4.09
CA HIS A 75 6.51 6.81 -4.04
C HIS A 75 5.79 5.67 -3.27
N LEU A 76 4.78 6.00 -2.45
CA LEU A 76 3.98 4.99 -1.74
C LEU A 76 2.82 4.47 -2.60
N ARG A 77 2.56 5.04 -3.77
CA ARG A 77 1.66 4.44 -4.76
C ARG A 77 2.32 3.14 -5.21
N ARG A 78 1.71 1.98 -4.88
CA ARG A 78 2.12 0.64 -5.37
C ARG A 78 1.93 0.46 -6.89
N GLY A 79 1.91 1.54 -7.67
CA GLY A 79 1.60 1.53 -9.08
C GLY A 79 2.68 2.22 -9.91
N PRO A 80 2.66 2.02 -11.23
CA PRO A 80 3.54 2.72 -12.15
C PRO A 80 3.37 4.24 -12.02
N PRO A 81 4.45 5.01 -12.23
CA PRO A 81 4.37 6.47 -12.21
C PRO A 81 3.43 6.97 -13.32
N PRO A 82 2.75 8.13 -13.13
CA PRO A 82 1.83 8.68 -14.11
C PRO A 82 2.46 8.84 -15.51
N GLU A 83 3.72 9.24 -15.58
CA GLU A 83 4.46 9.44 -16.83
C GLU A 83 4.60 8.13 -17.62
N ALA A 84 4.74 6.99 -16.93
CA ALA A 84 4.78 5.68 -17.57
C ALA A 84 3.40 5.24 -18.09
N LEU A 85 2.32 5.63 -17.42
CA LEU A 85 0.94 5.37 -17.89
C LEU A 85 0.61 6.22 -19.11
N GLU A 86 0.96 7.51 -19.06
CA GLU A 86 0.75 8.46 -20.16
C GLU A 86 1.49 8.03 -21.44
N ALA A 87 2.73 7.55 -21.31
CA ALA A 87 3.53 7.04 -22.43
C ALA A 87 2.89 5.85 -23.17
N CYS A 88 1.94 5.15 -22.53
CA CYS A 88 1.25 3.99 -23.08
C CYS A 88 -0.25 4.21 -23.29
N ARG A 89 -0.76 5.41 -23.03
CA ARG A 89 -2.18 5.72 -23.20
C ARG A 89 -2.58 5.60 -24.68
N GLY A 90 -3.48 4.67 -24.97
CA GLY A 90 -3.95 4.39 -26.32
C GLY A 90 -2.98 3.55 -27.17
N GLN A 91 -1.86 3.11 -26.60
CA GLN A 91 -0.91 2.22 -27.25
C GLN A 91 -1.28 0.75 -27.00
N GLN A 92 -0.85 -0.12 -27.90
CA GLN A 92 -1.03 -1.57 -27.76
C GLN A 92 0.03 -2.17 -26.83
N ASP A 93 -0.28 -3.30 -26.20
CA ASP A 93 0.71 -4.08 -25.46
C ASP A 93 1.91 -4.45 -26.37
N GLY A 94 3.12 -4.27 -25.85
CA GLY A 94 4.37 -4.47 -26.58
C GLY A 94 4.85 -3.26 -27.38
N ALA A 95 4.07 -2.18 -27.50
CA ALA A 95 4.51 -0.95 -28.15
C ALA A 95 5.74 -0.35 -27.43
N SER A 96 6.70 0.16 -28.20
CA SER A 96 7.86 0.86 -27.62
C SER A 96 7.43 2.18 -26.99
N CYS A 97 7.94 2.47 -25.80
CA CYS A 97 7.61 3.66 -25.03
C CYS A 97 8.84 4.19 -24.31
N GLN A 98 8.80 5.46 -23.90
CA GLN A 98 9.84 6.11 -23.12
C GLN A 98 9.23 7.20 -22.23
N PHE A 99 9.74 7.36 -21.02
CA PHE A 99 9.35 8.43 -20.12
C PHE A 99 10.55 8.93 -19.30
N THR A 100 10.44 10.14 -18.75
CA THR A 100 11.45 10.70 -17.84
C THR A 100 11.03 10.42 -16.40
N ALA A 101 11.88 9.72 -15.65
CA ALA A 101 11.68 9.49 -14.23
C ALA A 101 11.80 10.80 -13.45
N PRO A 102 11.18 10.92 -12.27
CA PRO A 102 11.28 12.12 -11.42
C PRO A 102 12.72 12.53 -11.07
N ARG A 103 13.68 11.60 -11.15
CA ARG A 103 15.12 11.84 -10.96
C ARG A 103 15.86 12.37 -12.20
N GLY A 104 15.13 12.70 -13.28
CA GLY A 104 15.68 13.23 -14.53
C GLY A 104 16.24 12.18 -15.49
N GLU A 105 16.12 10.90 -15.16
CA GLU A 105 16.59 9.81 -16.02
C GLU A 105 15.53 9.41 -17.05
N THR A 106 15.94 9.25 -18.29
CA THR A 106 15.04 8.79 -19.34
C THR A 106 15.06 7.26 -19.42
N ILE A 107 13.88 6.66 -19.25
CA ILE A 107 13.70 5.21 -19.18
C ILE A 107 12.96 4.76 -20.44
N ALA A 108 13.60 3.91 -21.24
CA ALA A 108 13.00 3.27 -22.41
C ALA A 108 12.45 1.88 -22.06
N GLY A 109 11.34 1.51 -22.69
CA GLY A 109 10.61 0.30 -22.32
C GLY A 109 9.62 -0.16 -23.37
N VAL A 110 8.68 -0.99 -22.92
CA VAL A 110 7.53 -1.43 -23.69
C VAL A 110 6.26 -1.30 -22.86
N CYS A 111 5.14 -1.00 -23.50
CA CYS A 111 3.84 -0.96 -22.86
C CYS A 111 3.42 -2.36 -22.41
N ARG A 112 3.05 -2.50 -21.13
CA ARG A 112 2.55 -3.75 -20.56
C ARG A 112 1.35 -3.47 -19.67
N SER A 113 0.24 -4.15 -19.94
CA SER A 113 -0.94 -4.18 -19.07
C SER A 113 -0.68 -4.97 -17.79
N GLY A 114 -1.36 -4.59 -16.70
CA GLY A 114 -1.25 -5.30 -15.43
C GLY A 114 -2.00 -6.64 -15.43
N PRO A 115 -1.62 -7.58 -14.54
CA PRO A 115 -2.17 -8.95 -14.52
C PRO A 115 -3.67 -9.00 -14.15
N ARG A 116 -4.26 -7.93 -13.62
CA ARG A 116 -5.67 -7.85 -13.24
C ARG A 116 -6.43 -6.83 -14.09
N GLY A 117 -5.94 -6.52 -15.28
CA GLY A 117 -6.56 -5.53 -16.17
C GLY A 117 -6.25 -4.08 -15.78
N GLU A 118 -5.16 -3.84 -15.04
CA GLU A 118 -4.66 -2.48 -14.84
C GLU A 118 -4.18 -1.87 -16.17
N PRO A 119 -4.30 -0.54 -16.35
CA PRO A 119 -3.93 0.15 -17.58
C PRO A 119 -2.46 -0.10 -17.96
N ALA A 120 -2.19 -0.16 -19.27
CA ALA A 120 -0.85 -0.36 -19.79
C ALA A 120 0.08 0.76 -19.33
N ALA A 121 1.24 0.38 -18.78
CA ALA A 121 2.29 1.30 -18.38
C ALA A 121 3.60 0.95 -19.09
N CYS A 122 4.44 1.97 -19.27
CA CYS A 122 5.75 1.80 -19.84
C CYS A 122 6.69 1.08 -18.85
N ALA A 123 6.99 -0.18 -19.12
CA ALA A 123 7.87 -1.01 -18.31
C ALA A 123 9.25 -1.15 -18.97
N PRO A 124 10.37 -0.94 -18.25
CA PRO A 124 11.70 -1.19 -18.80
C PRO A 124 11.85 -2.65 -19.25
N LYS A 125 12.63 -2.86 -20.31
CA LYS A 125 12.79 -4.20 -20.93
C LYS A 125 13.46 -5.22 -20.00
N ASP A 126 14.26 -4.75 -19.05
CA ASP A 126 15.03 -5.57 -18.10
C ASP A 126 14.32 -5.82 -16.77
N LEU A 127 13.06 -5.39 -16.59
CA LEU A 127 12.34 -5.73 -15.36
C LEU A 127 12.03 -7.23 -15.32
N PRO A 128 12.43 -7.94 -14.24
CA PRO A 128 11.97 -9.30 -14.01
C PRO A 128 10.44 -9.32 -14.00
N PRO A 129 9.80 -10.37 -14.54
CA PRO A 129 8.34 -10.50 -14.46
C PRO A 129 7.91 -10.42 -12.98
N PRO A 130 6.75 -9.80 -12.68
CA PRO A 130 6.24 -9.76 -11.32
C PRO A 130 6.11 -11.19 -10.79
N SER A 131 6.71 -11.45 -9.61
CA SER A 131 6.65 -12.74 -8.94
C SER A 131 5.19 -13.08 -8.63
N GLY A 132 4.55 -13.85 -9.52
CA GLY A 132 3.12 -14.10 -9.45
C GLY A 132 2.52 -14.85 -10.66
N ALA A 133 3.23 -14.95 -11.78
CA ALA A 133 2.84 -15.85 -12.88
C ALA A 133 3.34 -17.30 -12.63
N GLY A 134 2.94 -17.87 -11.50
CA GLY A 134 3.03 -19.31 -11.23
C GLY A 134 1.68 -19.96 -11.50
N GLY A 135 1.30 -20.04 -12.78
CA GLY A 135 0.13 -20.78 -13.24
C GLY A 135 0.52 -22.20 -13.65
N SER A 136 0.25 -23.15 -12.76
CA SER A 136 0.41 -24.59 -12.97
C SER A 136 -0.73 -25.17 -13.82
N GLY A 137 -0.40 -26.11 -14.72
CA GLY A 137 -1.33 -27.06 -15.37
C GLY A 137 -1.28 -26.99 -16.89
N GLY A 138 -1.13 -28.07 -17.65
CA GLY A 138 -0.96 -29.50 -17.39
C GLY A 138 -0.74 -30.19 -18.74
#